data_AF-L9XPF6-F1
#
_entry.id   AF-L9XPF6-F1
#
_cell.length_a   1.000
_cell.length_b   1.000
_cell.length_c   1.000
_cell.angle_alpha   90.00
_cell.angle_beta   90.00
_cell.angle_gamma   90.00
#
_symmetry.space_group_name_H-M   'P 1'
#
loop_
_entity.id
_entity.type
_entity.pdbx_description
1 polymer ?
#
loop_
_entity_poly.entity_id
_entity_poly.type
_entity_poly.pdbx_seq_one_letter_code
_entity_poly.pdbx_strand_id
1 'polypeptide(L)'
;MRPIRTRSVLRTAKPSRITIDETAVKVNGKRSCVYAAIDLDSRLMLDVAAFGRRETDPAVACLHQLTEKHDLSETVFLVDAYGYLTALSRLG
;
A
#
# COMPACT_ATOMS: atom_id res chain seq x y z
N MET A 1 -15.36 -4.35 -0.25
CA MET A 1 -14.91 -5.62 0.36
C MET A 1 -13.75 -5.33 1.31
N ARG A 2 -13.67 -5.96 2.50
CA ARG A 2 -12.57 -5.70 3.47
C ARG A 2 -11.36 -6.57 3.15
N PRO A 3 -10.14 -6.02 3.01
CA PRO A 3 -8.94 -6.83 2.75
C PRO A 3 -8.62 -7.76 3.93
N ILE A 4 -7.94 -8.87 3.64
CA ILE A 4 -7.46 -9.82 4.65
C ILE A 4 -6.33 -9.13 5.42
N ARG A 5 -6.51 -8.97 6.74
CA ARG A 5 -5.71 -8.06 7.58
C ARG A 5 -4.43 -8.71 8.12
N THR A 6 -3.34 -7.96 8.08
CA THR A 6 -2.15 -8.18 8.91
C THR A 6 -1.85 -6.93 9.72
N ARG A 7 -1.39 -7.13 10.96
CA ARG A 7 -1.20 -6.09 12.00
C ARG A 7 -0.09 -5.12 11.57
N SER A 8 -0.40 -3.82 11.50
CA SER A 8 0.63 -2.75 11.43
C SER A 8 1.29 -2.62 12.82
N VAL A 9 2.62 -2.54 12.87
CA VAL A 9 3.40 -2.68 14.12
C VAL A 9 3.83 -1.32 14.70
N LEU A 10 3.67 -0.20 14.00
CA LEU A 10 4.11 1.11 14.50
C LEU A 10 3.04 2.18 14.41
N ARG A 11 2.70 2.73 15.57
CA ARG A 11 1.84 3.89 15.76
C ARG A 11 2.58 5.12 15.21
N THR A 12 2.00 5.77 14.20
CA THR A 12 2.36 7.11 13.69
C THR A 12 3.83 7.29 13.30
N ALA A 13 4.28 6.63 12.23
CA ALA A 13 5.52 7.04 11.56
C ALA A 13 5.25 8.27 10.66
N LYS A 14 6.25 9.14 10.51
CA LYS A 14 6.29 10.21 9.49
C LYS A 14 7.40 9.90 8.49
N PRO A 15 7.17 8.95 7.57
CA PRO A 15 8.19 8.52 6.63
C PRO A 15 8.47 9.63 5.63
N SER A 16 9.76 9.90 5.37
CA SER A 16 10.13 10.89 4.34
C SER A 16 9.95 10.31 2.94
N ARG A 17 10.18 9.00 2.78
CA ARG A 17 10.16 8.30 1.51
C ARG A 17 9.56 6.90 1.67
N ILE A 18 8.50 6.62 0.91
CA ILE A 18 7.86 5.30 0.87
C ILE A 18 8.04 4.70 -0.50
N THR A 19 8.32 3.41 -0.56
CA THR A 19 8.09 2.61 -1.77
C THR A 19 6.81 1.80 -1.62
N ILE A 20 6.03 1.69 -2.71
CA ILE A 20 4.91 0.77 -2.80
C ILE A 20 5.19 -0.23 -3.91
N ASP A 21 5.16 -1.51 -3.56
CA ASP A 21 5.40 -2.63 -4.47
C ASP A 21 4.15 -3.51 -4.59
N GLU A 22 3.82 -3.91 -5.83
CA GLU A 22 2.80 -4.91 -6.13
C GLU A 22 3.44 -6.27 -6.43
N THR A 23 3.00 -7.31 -5.71
CA THR A 23 3.42 -8.67 -6.00
C THR A 23 2.25 -9.64 -6.09
N ALA A 24 2.26 -10.47 -7.13
CA ALA A 24 1.26 -11.51 -7.31
C ALA A 24 1.58 -12.73 -6.43
N VAL A 25 0.62 -13.12 -5.58
CA VAL A 25 0.72 -14.30 -4.70
C VAL A 25 -0.39 -15.30 -5.00
N LYS A 26 -0.17 -16.56 -4.60
CA LYS A 26 -1.20 -17.61 -4.66
C LYS A 26 -1.50 -18.09 -3.24
N VAL A 27 -2.71 -17.85 -2.77
CA VAL A 27 -3.20 -18.26 -1.44
C VAL A 27 -4.39 -19.19 -1.62
N ASN A 28 -4.33 -20.39 -1.02
CA ASN A 28 -5.40 -21.39 -1.09
C ASN A 28 -5.89 -21.68 -2.53
N GLY A 29 -4.95 -21.81 -3.47
CA GLY A 29 -5.27 -22.06 -4.88
C GLY A 29 -5.70 -20.83 -5.69
N LYS A 30 -6.00 -19.70 -5.05
CA LYS A 30 -6.48 -18.47 -5.69
C LYS A 30 -5.34 -17.45 -5.84
N ARG A 31 -5.32 -16.74 -6.97
CA ARG A 31 -4.38 -15.63 -7.20
C ARG A 31 -4.90 -14.36 -6.53
N SER A 32 -4.00 -13.66 -5.83
CA SER A 32 -4.22 -12.35 -5.22
C SER A 32 -3.03 -11.45 -5.54
N CYS A 33 -3.24 -10.14 -5.56
CA CYS A 33 -2.15 -9.16 -5.56
C CYS A 33 -1.95 -8.66 -4.12
N VAL A 34 -0.70 -8.59 -3.68
CA VAL A 34 -0.30 -8.00 -2.40
C VAL A 34 0.39 -6.68 -2.70
N TYR A 35 0.00 -5.66 -1.94
CA TYR A 35 0.62 -4.35 -1.95
C TYR A 35 1.30 -4.13 -0.62
N ALA A 36 2.58 -3.77 -0.66
CA ALA A 36 3.36 -3.47 0.53
C ALA A 36 3.89 -2.04 0.47
N ALA A 37 3.62 -1.26 1.51
CA ALA A 37 4.21 0.04 1.73
C ALA A 37 5.40 -0.08 2.67
N ILE A 38 6.58 0.35 2.23
CA ILE A 38 7.82 0.23 2.99
C ILE A 38 8.45 1.61 3.10
N ASP A 39 8.76 2.03 4.33
CA ASP A 39 9.58 3.21 4.57
C ASP A 39 11.02 2.91 4.16
N LEU A 40 11.60 3.73 3.29
CA LEU A 40 12.94 3.50 2.76
C LEU A 40 14.04 3.83 3.77
N ASP A 41 13.77 4.74 4.72
CA ASP A 41 14.76 5.15 5.71
C ASP A 41 14.91 4.07 6.79
N SER A 42 13.79 3.70 7.42
CA SER A 42 13.79 2.68 8.47
C SER A 42 13.79 1.24 7.95
N ARG A 43 13.46 1.03 6.66
CA ARG A 43 13.23 -0.29 6.04
C ARG A 43 12.10 -1.07 6.69
N LEU A 44 11.19 -0.38 7.37
CA LEU A 44 10.05 -1.01 8.03
C LEU A 44 8.84 -1.04 7.12
N MET A 45 8.09 -2.14 7.18
CA MET A 45 6.82 -2.27 6.49
C MET A 45 5.76 -1.46 7.24
N LEU A 46 5.26 -0.42 6.60
CA LEU A 46 4.26 0.50 7.13
C LEU A 46 2.85 -0.06 7.04
N ASP A 47 2.57 -0.74 5.93
CA ASP A 47 1.30 -1.42 5.70
C ASP A 47 1.41 -2.52 4.65
N VAL A 48 0.47 -3.48 4.70
CA VAL A 48 0.33 -4.52 3.68
C VAL A 48 -1.14 -4.86 3.46
N ALA A 49 -1.55 -4.96 2.20
CA ALA A 49 -2.92 -5.30 1.83
C ALA A 49 -2.94 -6.32 0.69
N ALA A 50 -3.82 -7.32 0.80
CA ALA A 50 -4.02 -8.34 -0.22
C ALA A 50 -5.41 -8.22 -0.84
N PHE A 51 -5.48 -8.17 -2.18
CA PHE A 51 -6.71 -8.06 -2.95
C PHE A 51 -6.87 -9.24 -3.92
N GLY A 52 -8.08 -9.77 -4.01
CA GLY A 52 -8.43 -10.80 -4.99
C GLY A 52 -8.73 -10.21 -6.37
N ARG A 53 -8.88 -11.07 -7.39
CA ARG A 53 -9.28 -10.67 -8.75
C ARG A 53 -10.76 -10.26 -8.84
N ARG A 54 -11.12 -9.09 -8.31
CA ARG A 54 -12.20 -8.23 -8.82
C ARG A 54 -12.48 -7.06 -7.87
N GLU A 55 -12.56 -5.89 -8.50
CA GLU A 55 -13.28 -4.68 -8.11
C GLU A 55 -12.55 -3.66 -7.22
N THR A 56 -12.51 -2.46 -7.80
CA THR A 56 -11.98 -1.17 -7.33
C THR A 56 -10.45 -1.11 -7.22
N ASP A 57 -9.88 -0.08 -7.87
CA ASP A 57 -8.45 0.23 -7.99
C ASP A 57 -7.67 -0.09 -6.70
N PRO A 58 -6.99 -1.24 -6.64
CA PRO A 58 -6.34 -1.71 -5.41
C PRO A 58 -5.23 -0.77 -4.93
N ALA A 59 -4.61 -0.03 -5.85
CA ALA A 59 -3.63 0.98 -5.53
C ALA A 59 -4.27 2.14 -4.75
N VAL A 60 -5.45 2.62 -5.17
CA VAL A 60 -6.22 3.64 -4.42
C VAL A 60 -6.61 3.14 -3.04
N ALA A 61 -7.11 1.90 -2.94
CA ALA A 61 -7.52 1.33 -1.66
C ALA A 61 -6.34 1.13 -0.69
N CYS A 62 -5.16 0.77 -1.21
CA CYS A 62 -3.93 0.66 -0.43
C CYS A 62 -3.46 2.03 0.06
N LEU A 63 -3.41 3.02 -0.82
CA LEU A 63 -2.99 4.38 -0.48
C LEU A 63 -3.91 5.03 0.55
N HIS A 64 -5.23 4.88 0.42
CA HIS A 64 -6.20 5.41 1.38
C HIS A 64 -6.02 4.79 2.78
N GLN A 65 -5.71 3.49 2.88
CA GLN A 65 -5.45 2.87 4.18
C GLN A 65 -4.13 3.34 4.79
N LEU A 66 -3.14 3.67 3.95
CA LEU A 66 -1.87 4.17 4.40
C LEU A 66 -2.02 5.58 5.01
N THR A 67 -2.83 6.45 4.40
CA THR A 67 -3.12 7.80 4.92
C THR A 67 -3.97 7.80 6.19
N GLU A 68 -4.80 6.77 6.41
CA GLU A 68 -5.51 6.59 7.69
C GLU A 68 -4.56 6.26 8.87
N LYS A 69 -3.38 5.69 8.58
CA LYS A 69 -2.47 5.13 9.61
C LYS A 69 -1.25 6.01 9.88
N HIS A 70 -0.76 6.72 8.86
CA HIS A 70 0.47 7.50 8.90
C HIS A 70 0.24 8.90 8.35
N ASP A 71 1.00 9.87 8.85
CA ASP A 71 1.02 11.22 8.29
C ASP A 71 1.96 11.23 7.08
N LEU A 72 1.37 11.42 5.90
CA LEU A 72 2.06 11.33 4.60
C LEU A 72 2.12 12.67 3.85
N SER A 73 1.80 13.78 4.53
CA SER A 73 1.66 15.11 3.93
C SER A 73 2.90 15.56 3.14
N GLU A 74 4.10 15.23 3.62
CA GLU A 74 5.38 15.57 3.01
C GLU A 74 6.14 14.34 2.46
N THR A 75 5.46 13.20 2.32
CA THR A 75 6.10 11.94 1.94
C THR A 75 6.27 11.82 0.43
N VAL A 76 7.48 11.45 0.00
CA VAL A 76 7.76 11.10 -1.40
C VAL A 76 7.45 9.64 -1.65
N PHE A 77 6.64 9.36 -2.68
CA PHE A 77 6.29 8.00 -3.10
C PHE A 77 7.15 7.52 -4.27
N LEU A 78 7.69 6.32 -4.14
CA LEU A 78 8.31 5.54 -5.20
C LEU A 78 7.36 4.38 -5.51
N VAL A 79 6.81 4.38 -6.72
CA VAL A 79 5.80 3.41 -7.14
C VAL A 79 6.21 2.81 -8.47
N ASP A 80 5.85 1.55 -8.71
CA ASP A 80 5.92 1.02 -10.06
C ASP A 80 4.90 1.76 -10.96
N ALA A 81 5.25 1.92 -12.23
CA ALA A 81 4.50 2.75 -13.17
C ALA A 81 3.13 2.16 -13.55
N TYR A 82 2.80 0.93 -13.17
CA TYR A 82 1.76 0.15 -13.84
C TYR A 82 0.33 0.44 -13.32
N GLY A 83 0.18 1.05 -12.14
CA GLY A 83 -1.14 1.38 -11.57
C GLY A 83 -1.23 2.64 -10.70
N TYR A 84 -0.11 3.20 -10.25
CA TYR A 84 -0.13 4.22 -9.19
C TYR A 84 -0.26 5.67 -9.65
N LEU A 85 0.05 5.99 -10.91
CA LEU A 85 0.01 7.39 -11.39
C LEU A 85 -1.40 8.01 -11.26
N THR A 86 -2.45 7.24 -11.54
CA THR A 86 -3.85 7.69 -11.39
C THR A 86 -4.32 7.66 -9.93
N ALA A 87 -3.74 6.81 -9.09
CA ALA A 87 -4.10 6.71 -7.68
C ALA A 87 -3.47 7.86 -6.86
N LEU A 88 -2.22 8.21 -7.15
CA LEU A 88 -1.50 9.31 -6.49
C LEU A 88 -2.12 10.68 -6.78
N SER A 89 -2.63 10.92 -7.99
CA SER A 89 -3.28 12.19 -8.34
C SER A 89 -4.57 12.47 -7.58
N ARG A 90 -5.16 11.45 -6.92
CA ARG A 90 -6.35 11.57 -6.08
C ARG A 90 -6.05 11.76 -4.60
N LEU A 91 -4.77 11.75 -4.21
CA LEU A 91 -4.34 11.86 -2.81
C LEU A 91 -4.25 13.33 -2.31
N GLY A 92 -4.53 14.30 -3.18
CA GLY A 92 -4.44 15.75 -2.91
C GLY A 92 -5.49 16.25 -1.92
#